data_AF-A0A397HKD9-F1
#
_entry.id   AF-A0A397HKD9-F1
#
_cell.length_a   1.000
_cell.length_b   1.000
_cell.length_c   1.000
_cell.angle_alpha   90.00
_cell.angle_beta   90.00
_cell.angle_gamma   90.00
#
_symmetry.space_group_name_H-M   'P 1'
#
loop_
_entity.id
_entity.type
_entity.pdbx_description
1 polymer ?
#
loop_
_entity_poly.entity_id
_entity_poly.type
_entity_poly.pdbx_seq_one_letter_code
_entity_poly.pdbx_strand_id
1 'polypeptide(L)'
;MHPTWQPPKNYRQRPVAILGAGVLGRRLACVWASAGYDVQVRDPSPQQRADCLAYVKDNVALYAEGTGKKPGAVETTDNLKEAVENAWLVIEAVPEKIQLKIDTFAELDALAPGDCILASNSSSYKSSEMLERVSAATKSRILNMHYYMPPQCMIVELMTDGYTAAEIFPFMVERSKEAATIPYVARKESTGFIFNRLWAAVKREVLTILAEGVSVPEEIDAMWQEMFVKGGSLPCRMMDNVGLDTVAFIESHYVSERGLSPEKTVDFLKENYLAKGKLGNKCPNGGLYPAASPSANSTAQPKIIALDIGLSAATPGFNAGQIVELSADGKLQQILVKDQAMPDGLAIDPASHCMFWTNMGIPGKNDGAVYSANLDGSDIKTIVAPGTTNTPKQLALDLSAQKVYFCDREGLRVFRCNYDGSDLEIIIQTGNYQSKEGQDATKWCVGIAVCPRLGKFFWTQKGPSKGGRGRIFCAGIDMPRGQTATTREDIQCLLEDLPEPIDLEVDEESGKLYWTDRGELPFGNSLNRISLNETGSEVERTGPLGYEVLTRNLNEAIGLKLDLGHGHIYLTDLGGNVYRTDADGKQKVKLHSDESRAFTGIAVV
;
A
#
# COMPACT_ATOMS: atom_id res chain seq x y z
N MET A 1 -9.11 36.15 -24.84
CA MET A 1 -8.50 35.45 -23.70
C MET A 1 -9.53 35.41 -22.60
N HIS A 2 -10.02 34.22 -22.24
CA HIS A 2 -10.85 34.10 -21.04
C HIS A 2 -9.94 34.40 -19.83
N PRO A 3 -10.39 35.21 -18.85
CA PRO A 3 -9.61 35.45 -17.65
C PRO A 3 -9.35 34.10 -16.96
N THR A 4 -8.09 33.83 -16.63
CA THR A 4 -7.69 32.62 -15.90
C THR A 4 -8.39 32.62 -14.55
N TRP A 5 -9.14 31.55 -14.25
CA TRP A 5 -9.80 31.39 -12.96
C TRP A 5 -8.78 31.42 -11.82
N GLN A 6 -9.18 31.98 -10.68
CA GLN A 6 -8.36 32.06 -9.47
C GLN A 6 -9.10 31.40 -8.30
N PRO A 7 -8.38 30.71 -7.39
CA PRO A 7 -8.98 30.15 -6.19
C PRO A 7 -9.76 31.17 -5.36
N PRO A 8 -10.86 30.75 -4.69
CA PRO A 8 -11.61 31.63 -3.81
C PRO A 8 -10.71 32.19 -2.71
N LYS A 9 -10.77 33.50 -2.47
CA LYS A 9 -9.94 34.15 -1.46
C LYS A 9 -10.37 33.72 -0.06
N ASN A 10 -9.39 33.48 0.81
CA ASN A 10 -9.61 33.11 2.21
C ASN A 10 -10.59 31.93 2.40
N TYR A 11 -10.59 30.96 1.47
CA TYR A 11 -11.56 29.85 1.49
C TYR A 11 -11.59 29.07 2.83
N ARG A 12 -10.50 29.03 3.58
CA ARG A 12 -10.46 28.37 4.92
C ARG A 12 -11.21 29.13 6.02
N GLN A 13 -11.49 30.41 5.83
CA GLN A 13 -12.19 31.27 6.80
C GLN A 13 -13.63 31.55 6.38
N ARG A 14 -14.07 30.97 5.25
CA ARG A 14 -15.40 31.12 4.69
C ARG A 14 -16.15 29.79 4.82
N PRO A 15 -17.47 29.81 4.97
CA PRO A 15 -18.22 28.57 5.10
C PRO A 15 -18.34 27.82 3.77
N VAL A 16 -18.55 26.51 3.87
CA VAL A 16 -19.16 25.70 2.80
C VAL A 16 -20.67 25.79 2.96
N ALA A 17 -21.40 26.12 1.90
CA ALA A 17 -22.85 26.14 1.91
C ALA A 17 -23.41 24.85 1.30
N ILE A 18 -24.37 24.21 1.97
CA ILE A 18 -25.10 23.04 1.46
C ILE A 18 -26.57 23.41 1.29
N LEU A 19 -27.11 23.26 0.08
CA LEU A 19 -28.52 23.56 -0.20
C LEU A 19 -29.34 22.27 -0.19
N GLY A 20 -30.12 22.07 0.84
CA GLY A 20 -30.87 20.85 1.14
C GLY A 20 -30.30 20.15 2.38
N ALA A 21 -31.15 19.90 3.38
CA ALA A 21 -30.80 19.24 4.64
C ALA A 21 -31.32 17.79 4.70
N GLY A 22 -31.75 17.24 3.56
CA GLY A 22 -32.15 15.84 3.43
C GLY A 22 -31.01 14.84 3.64
N VAL A 23 -31.25 13.56 3.35
CA VAL A 23 -30.31 12.45 3.66
C VAL A 23 -28.89 12.69 3.15
N LEU A 24 -28.73 13.10 1.89
CA LEU A 24 -27.42 13.43 1.32
C LEU A 24 -26.89 14.76 1.85
N GLY A 25 -27.72 15.80 1.91
CA GLY A 25 -27.32 17.13 2.37
C GLY A 25 -26.70 17.15 3.77
N ARG A 26 -27.33 16.51 4.76
CA ARG A 26 -26.77 16.40 6.12
C ARG A 26 -25.47 15.60 6.19
N ARG A 27 -25.28 14.65 5.26
CA ARG A 27 -24.01 13.93 5.13
C ARG A 27 -22.93 14.85 4.55
N LEU A 28 -23.24 15.62 3.52
CA LEU A 28 -22.29 16.59 2.96
C LEU A 28 -21.85 17.59 4.03
N ALA A 29 -22.80 18.06 4.84
CA ALA A 29 -22.48 18.91 5.98
C ALA A 29 -21.52 18.24 6.96
N CYS A 30 -21.74 16.97 7.29
CA CYS A 30 -20.86 16.18 8.15
C CYS A 30 -19.45 16.03 7.54
N VAL A 31 -19.34 15.74 6.24
CA VAL A 31 -18.07 15.56 5.50
C VAL A 31 -17.22 16.84 5.52
N TRP A 32 -17.83 17.99 5.24
CA TRP A 32 -17.08 19.25 5.22
C TRP A 32 -16.77 19.77 6.62
N ALA A 33 -17.70 19.59 7.56
CA ALA A 33 -17.49 19.97 8.96
C ALA A 33 -16.35 19.16 9.59
N SER A 34 -16.27 17.85 9.34
CA SER A 34 -15.20 17.01 9.89
C SER A 34 -13.81 17.42 9.42
N ALA A 35 -13.70 18.10 8.29
CA ALA A 35 -12.45 18.64 7.75
C ALA A 35 -12.05 20.00 8.36
N GLY A 36 -12.85 20.52 9.30
CA GLY A 36 -12.61 21.78 9.99
C GLY A 36 -13.16 23.01 9.27
N TYR A 37 -14.03 22.85 8.27
CA TYR A 37 -14.75 23.97 7.66
C TYR A 37 -16.03 24.26 8.44
N ASP A 38 -16.34 25.55 8.59
CA ASP A 38 -17.69 25.93 9.00
C ASP A 38 -18.67 25.66 7.85
N VAL A 39 -19.86 25.17 8.17
CA VAL A 39 -20.87 24.76 7.19
C VAL A 39 -22.19 25.46 7.46
N GLN A 40 -22.75 26.08 6.42
CA GLN A 40 -24.10 26.65 6.43
C GLN A 40 -25.02 25.74 5.62
N VAL A 41 -26.04 25.17 6.25
CA VAL A 41 -27.01 24.29 5.57
C VAL A 41 -28.34 25.00 5.42
N ARG A 42 -28.81 25.14 4.19
CA ARG A 42 -30.10 25.77 3.89
C ARG A 42 -31.15 24.72 3.57
N ASP A 43 -32.29 24.75 4.27
CA ASP A 43 -33.47 23.95 3.89
C ASP A 43 -34.75 24.68 4.34
N PRO A 44 -35.80 24.76 3.51
CA PRO A 44 -37.06 25.41 3.93
C PRO A 44 -37.77 24.66 5.07
N SER A 45 -37.57 23.35 5.23
CA SER A 45 -38.22 22.55 6.27
C SER A 45 -37.49 22.67 7.63
N PRO A 46 -38.15 23.16 8.69
CA PRO A 46 -37.56 23.20 10.03
C PRO A 46 -37.15 21.81 10.54
N GLN A 47 -37.93 20.78 10.20
CA GLN A 47 -37.62 19.40 10.59
C GLN A 47 -36.31 18.92 9.94
N GLN A 48 -36.12 19.16 8.65
CA GLN A 48 -34.90 18.73 7.96
C GLN A 48 -33.66 19.44 8.51
N ARG A 49 -33.80 20.72 8.88
CA ARG A 49 -32.73 21.47 9.56
C ARG A 49 -32.37 20.85 10.91
N ALA A 50 -33.37 20.54 11.73
CA ALA A 50 -33.17 19.87 13.02
C ALA A 50 -32.52 18.49 12.86
N ASP A 51 -33.01 17.67 11.92
CA ASP A 51 -32.47 16.34 11.64
C ASP A 51 -31.02 16.40 11.11
N CYS A 52 -30.68 17.45 10.36
CA CYS A 52 -29.31 17.68 9.90
C CYS A 52 -28.37 17.99 11.07
N LEU A 53 -28.75 18.89 11.97
CA LEU A 53 -27.96 19.21 13.16
C LEU A 53 -27.77 17.97 14.06
N ALA A 54 -28.83 17.18 14.26
CA ALA A 54 -28.77 15.93 15.01
C ALA A 54 -27.80 14.94 14.35
N TYR A 55 -27.93 14.71 13.03
CA TYR A 55 -27.05 13.82 12.29
C TYR A 55 -25.58 14.24 12.39
N VAL A 56 -25.28 15.52 12.16
CA VAL A 56 -23.90 16.03 12.26
C VAL A 56 -23.37 15.84 13.68
N LYS A 57 -24.13 16.21 14.70
CA LYS A 57 -23.74 16.05 16.10
C LYS A 57 -23.35 14.60 16.43
N ASP A 58 -24.13 13.64 15.93
CA ASP A 58 -23.93 12.22 16.25
C ASP A 58 -22.80 11.57 15.44
N ASN A 59 -22.44 12.12 14.28
CA ASN A 59 -21.54 11.44 13.33
C ASN A 59 -20.22 12.18 13.05
N VAL A 60 -20.12 13.50 13.27
CA VAL A 60 -18.97 14.29 12.79
C VAL A 60 -17.64 13.87 13.42
N ALA A 61 -17.66 13.37 14.66
CA ALA A 61 -16.47 12.85 15.33
C ALA A 61 -15.86 11.65 14.58
N LEU A 62 -16.71 10.71 14.13
CA LEU A 62 -16.28 9.54 13.37
C LEU A 62 -15.69 9.94 12.00
N TYR A 63 -16.31 10.92 11.33
CA TYR A 63 -15.76 11.45 10.08
C TYR A 63 -14.43 12.19 10.30
N ALA A 64 -14.26 12.82 11.46
CA ALA A 64 -13.06 13.58 11.79
C ALA A 64 -11.85 12.68 12.11
N GLU A 65 -12.07 11.40 12.44
CA GLU A 65 -11.00 10.40 12.52
C GLU A 65 -10.28 10.27 11.17
N GLY A 66 -11.03 10.33 10.06
CA GLY A 66 -10.47 10.26 8.70
C GLY A 66 -9.70 11.51 8.26
N THR A 67 -9.99 12.67 8.85
CA THR A 67 -9.35 13.95 8.50
C THR A 67 -8.24 14.35 9.49
N GLY A 68 -8.29 13.85 10.73
CA GLY A 68 -7.42 14.27 11.83
C GLY A 68 -7.62 15.73 12.24
N LYS A 69 -8.78 16.33 11.92
CA LYS A 69 -9.08 17.75 12.20
C LYS A 69 -10.11 17.90 13.30
N LYS A 70 -10.09 19.05 13.97
CA LYS A 70 -11.21 19.46 14.83
C LYS A 70 -12.39 19.84 13.93
N PRO A 71 -13.61 19.31 14.17
CA PRO A 71 -14.78 19.69 13.40
C PRO A 71 -15.07 21.20 13.44
N GLY A 72 -15.49 21.76 12.31
CA GLY A 72 -16.03 23.12 12.20
C GLY A 72 -17.47 23.22 12.69
N ALA A 73 -17.99 24.45 12.79
CA ALA A 73 -19.36 24.70 13.21
C ALA A 73 -20.35 24.38 12.08
N VAL A 74 -21.50 23.81 12.41
CA VAL A 74 -22.60 23.61 11.45
C VAL A 74 -23.83 24.38 11.92
N GLU A 75 -24.29 25.27 11.07
CA GLU A 75 -25.48 26.09 11.29
C GLU A 75 -26.50 25.83 10.18
N THR A 76 -27.77 26.13 10.46
CA THR A 76 -28.85 25.93 9.51
C THR A 76 -29.74 27.15 9.39
N THR A 77 -30.18 27.48 8.18
CA THR A 77 -31.11 28.59 7.90
C THR A 77 -32.16 28.17 6.85
N ASP A 78 -33.28 28.88 6.75
CA ASP A 78 -34.18 28.78 5.59
C ASP A 78 -33.91 29.87 4.54
N ASN A 79 -33.13 30.89 4.90
CA ASN A 79 -32.78 32.00 4.03
C ASN A 79 -31.60 31.64 3.11
N LEU A 80 -31.83 31.72 1.80
CA LEU A 80 -30.81 31.39 0.81
C LEU A 80 -29.64 32.39 0.83
N LYS A 81 -29.91 33.68 0.97
CA LYS A 81 -28.88 34.73 0.96
C LYS A 81 -27.90 34.55 2.12
N GLU A 82 -28.43 34.38 3.34
CA GLU A 82 -27.62 34.15 4.54
C GLU A 82 -26.70 32.94 4.39
N ALA A 83 -27.20 31.87 3.76
CA ALA A 83 -26.42 30.65 3.58
C ALA A 83 -25.24 30.82 2.61
N VAL A 84 -25.34 31.70 1.61
CA VAL A 84 -24.39 31.74 0.48
C VAL A 84 -23.56 33.02 0.37
N GLU A 85 -23.97 34.12 1.00
CA GLU A 85 -23.36 35.45 0.78
C GLU A 85 -21.89 35.55 1.18
N ASN A 86 -21.40 34.65 2.04
CA ASN A 86 -19.99 34.55 2.41
C ASN A 86 -19.34 33.20 2.02
N ALA A 87 -20.07 32.29 1.37
CA ALA A 87 -19.58 30.94 1.09
C ALA A 87 -18.47 30.96 0.02
N TRP A 88 -17.47 30.08 0.16
CA TRP A 88 -16.45 29.86 -0.90
C TRP A 88 -16.80 28.69 -1.82
N LEU A 89 -17.64 27.77 -1.32
CA LEU A 89 -18.19 26.63 -2.05
C LEU A 89 -19.66 26.48 -1.68
N VAL A 90 -20.51 26.31 -2.70
CA VAL A 90 -21.92 25.95 -2.54
C VAL A 90 -22.12 24.57 -3.17
N ILE A 91 -22.78 23.65 -2.48
CA ILE A 91 -23.18 22.35 -3.01
C ILE A 91 -24.71 22.23 -2.96
N GLU A 92 -25.33 22.20 -4.14
CA GLU A 92 -26.75 21.98 -4.33
C GLU A 92 -27.10 20.50 -4.17
N ALA A 93 -27.99 20.19 -3.23
CA ALA A 93 -28.54 18.86 -2.93
C ALA A 93 -30.06 18.93 -2.67
N VAL A 94 -30.76 19.78 -3.42
CA VAL A 94 -32.21 19.94 -3.42
C VAL A 94 -32.89 18.80 -4.18
N PRO A 95 -34.23 18.61 -4.05
CA PRO A 95 -34.95 17.55 -4.74
C PRO A 95 -34.69 17.49 -6.25
N GLU A 96 -34.77 16.28 -6.81
CA GLU A 96 -34.43 15.96 -8.20
C GLU A 96 -35.51 16.43 -9.20
N LYS A 97 -35.81 17.73 -9.18
CA LYS A 97 -36.75 18.43 -10.08
C LYS A 97 -35.99 19.50 -10.86
N ILE A 98 -35.93 19.37 -12.18
CA ILE A 98 -35.08 20.22 -13.03
C ILE A 98 -35.38 21.72 -12.88
N GLN A 99 -36.65 22.13 -12.90
CA GLN A 99 -37.01 23.54 -12.76
C GLN A 99 -36.53 24.14 -11.43
N LEU A 100 -36.65 23.38 -10.33
CA LEU A 100 -36.18 23.83 -9.02
C LEU A 100 -34.66 24.06 -9.00
N LYS A 101 -33.90 23.20 -9.69
CA LYS A 101 -32.44 23.34 -9.80
C LYS A 101 -32.07 24.53 -10.68
N ILE A 102 -32.75 24.73 -11.81
CA ILE A 102 -32.59 25.92 -12.66
C ILE A 102 -32.81 27.20 -11.84
N ASP A 103 -33.91 27.27 -11.11
CA ASP A 103 -34.25 28.42 -10.28
C ASP A 103 -33.20 28.64 -9.18
N THR A 104 -32.75 27.57 -8.52
CA THR A 104 -31.69 27.61 -7.50
C THR A 104 -30.39 28.18 -8.06
N PHE A 105 -29.93 27.73 -9.23
CA PHE A 105 -28.69 28.23 -9.83
C PHE A 105 -28.83 29.68 -10.32
N ALA A 106 -30.02 30.11 -10.74
CA ALA A 106 -30.29 31.52 -11.05
C ALA A 106 -30.17 32.42 -9.80
N GLU A 107 -30.68 31.97 -8.65
CA GLU A 107 -30.51 32.69 -7.38
C GLU A 107 -29.04 32.71 -6.93
N LEU A 108 -28.30 31.62 -7.12
CA LEU A 108 -26.87 31.55 -6.81
C LEU A 108 -26.02 32.49 -7.68
N ASP A 109 -26.38 32.68 -8.94
CA ASP A 109 -25.74 33.66 -9.82
C ASP A 109 -25.85 35.09 -9.26
N ALA A 110 -26.97 35.41 -8.61
CA ALA A 110 -27.22 36.73 -8.03
C ALA A 110 -26.66 36.92 -6.62
N LEU A 111 -26.62 35.86 -5.80
CA LEU A 111 -26.36 35.97 -4.35
C LEU A 111 -24.98 35.50 -3.92
N ALA A 112 -24.37 34.53 -4.61
CA ALA A 112 -23.09 33.98 -4.20
C ALA A 112 -21.93 34.93 -4.59
N PRO A 113 -20.84 34.98 -3.79
CA PRO A 113 -19.65 35.75 -4.14
C PRO A 113 -19.11 35.40 -5.53
N GLY A 114 -18.56 36.39 -6.24
CA GLY A 114 -18.06 36.21 -7.61
C GLY A 114 -16.90 35.20 -7.74
N ASP A 115 -16.22 34.87 -6.64
CA ASP A 115 -15.16 33.85 -6.58
C ASP A 115 -15.64 32.50 -6.02
N CYS A 116 -16.91 32.37 -5.64
CA CYS A 116 -17.47 31.17 -5.03
C CYS A 116 -17.66 30.05 -6.06
N ILE A 117 -17.23 28.83 -5.75
CA ILE A 117 -17.48 27.66 -6.61
C ILE A 117 -18.91 27.16 -6.35
N LEU A 118 -19.67 26.89 -7.41
CA LEU A 118 -21.03 26.35 -7.27
C LEU A 118 -21.07 24.92 -7.83
N ALA A 119 -21.54 23.98 -7.03
CA ALA A 119 -21.59 22.58 -7.39
C ALA A 119 -23.00 22.01 -7.28
N SER A 120 -23.34 21.02 -8.11
CA SER A 120 -24.55 20.21 -7.94
C SER A 120 -24.21 18.75 -7.62
N ASN A 121 -24.86 18.20 -6.61
CA ASN A 121 -24.83 16.78 -6.24
C ASN A 121 -25.87 15.94 -7.00
N SER A 122 -26.50 16.49 -8.06
CA SER A 122 -27.46 15.73 -8.87
C SER A 122 -26.79 14.50 -9.48
N SER A 123 -27.48 13.36 -9.37
CA SER A 123 -27.07 12.08 -9.94
C SER A 123 -27.64 11.85 -11.34
N SER A 124 -28.72 12.58 -11.68
CA SER A 124 -29.50 12.37 -12.90
C SER A 124 -29.29 13.48 -13.94
N TYR A 125 -29.18 14.73 -13.51
CA TYR A 125 -29.06 15.89 -14.39
C TYR A 125 -27.62 16.40 -14.44
N LYS A 126 -27.17 16.72 -15.66
CA LYS A 126 -25.89 17.40 -15.85
C LYS A 126 -26.05 18.84 -15.36
N SER A 127 -25.02 19.40 -14.72
CA SER A 127 -25.09 20.79 -14.24
C SER A 127 -25.37 21.77 -15.38
N SER A 128 -24.92 21.49 -16.61
CA SER A 128 -25.22 22.27 -17.82
C SER A 128 -26.73 22.47 -18.09
N GLU A 129 -27.55 21.50 -17.69
CA GLU A 129 -29.01 21.53 -17.83
C GLU A 129 -29.68 22.50 -16.84
N MET A 130 -28.92 23.02 -15.86
CA MET A 130 -29.38 23.93 -14.82
C MET A 130 -29.03 25.40 -15.11
N LEU A 131 -28.33 25.70 -16.21
CA LEU A 131 -27.63 26.98 -16.40
C LEU A 131 -28.28 27.93 -17.40
N GLU A 132 -29.52 27.67 -17.82
CA GLU A 132 -30.22 28.52 -18.79
C GLU A 132 -30.40 29.97 -18.29
N ARG A 133 -30.52 30.16 -16.97
CA ARG A 133 -30.73 31.46 -16.31
C ARG A 133 -29.48 32.00 -15.58
N VAL A 134 -28.31 31.45 -15.88
CA VAL A 134 -27.03 31.80 -15.23
C VAL A 134 -26.15 32.60 -16.17
N SER A 135 -25.54 33.68 -15.67
CA SER A 135 -24.61 34.52 -16.43
C SER A 135 -23.39 33.74 -16.92
N ALA A 136 -22.84 34.13 -18.08
CA ALA A 136 -21.66 33.48 -18.66
C ALA A 136 -20.42 33.52 -17.72
N ALA A 137 -20.28 34.59 -16.94
CA ALA A 137 -19.20 34.74 -15.97
C ALA A 137 -19.31 33.72 -14.82
N THR A 138 -20.52 33.35 -14.43
CA THR A 138 -20.74 32.36 -13.37
C THR A 138 -20.63 30.93 -13.87
N LYS A 139 -21.01 30.61 -15.12
CA LYS A 139 -20.88 29.25 -15.67
C LYS A 139 -19.45 28.69 -15.53
N SER A 140 -18.43 29.52 -15.71
CA SER A 140 -17.03 29.07 -15.57
C SER A 140 -16.64 28.59 -14.18
N ARG A 141 -17.43 28.87 -13.14
CA ARG A 141 -17.21 28.42 -11.75
C ARG A 141 -18.22 27.37 -11.28
N ILE A 142 -18.91 26.71 -12.23
CA ILE A 142 -19.89 25.65 -11.96
C ILE A 142 -19.35 24.27 -12.33
N LEU A 143 -19.63 23.26 -11.50
CA LEU A 143 -19.37 21.85 -11.77
C LEU A 143 -20.46 20.95 -11.18
N ASN A 144 -20.51 19.68 -11.60
CA ASN A 144 -21.13 18.66 -10.75
C ASN A 144 -20.12 18.16 -9.71
N MET A 145 -20.59 17.86 -8.51
CA MET A 145 -19.84 17.25 -7.42
C MET A 145 -20.72 16.19 -6.76
N HIS A 146 -20.67 14.97 -7.30
CA HIS A 146 -21.61 13.90 -7.00
C HIS A 146 -21.06 12.92 -5.97
N TYR A 147 -21.78 12.73 -4.87
CA TYR A 147 -21.44 11.87 -3.75
C TYR A 147 -22.35 10.64 -3.67
N TYR A 148 -21.80 9.55 -3.18
CA TYR A 148 -22.46 8.24 -3.17
C TYR A 148 -22.99 7.83 -1.80
N MET A 149 -24.03 6.99 -1.78
CA MET A 149 -24.46 6.23 -0.60
C MET A 149 -23.95 4.79 -0.73
N PRO A 150 -23.71 4.06 0.38
CA PRO A 150 -23.92 4.43 1.79
C PRO A 150 -22.82 5.37 2.35
N PRO A 151 -22.96 5.88 3.59
CA PRO A 151 -22.08 6.92 4.13
C PRO A 151 -20.57 6.60 4.13
N GLN A 152 -20.21 5.32 4.22
CA GLN A 152 -18.83 4.82 4.17
C GLN A 152 -18.19 5.00 2.79
N CYS A 153 -18.98 5.17 1.73
CA CYS A 153 -18.47 5.41 0.39
C CYS A 153 -18.00 6.87 0.27
N MET A 154 -16.73 7.12 0.54
CA MET A 154 -16.13 8.46 0.50
C MET A 154 -15.80 8.95 -0.92
N ILE A 155 -16.30 8.27 -1.96
CA ILE A 155 -16.10 8.66 -3.36
C ILE A 155 -16.86 9.95 -3.68
N VAL A 156 -16.21 10.85 -4.41
CA VAL A 156 -16.85 12.01 -5.04
C VAL A 156 -16.44 12.11 -6.50
N GLU A 157 -17.41 12.34 -7.39
CA GLU A 157 -17.15 12.57 -8.81
C GLU A 157 -17.31 14.05 -9.16
N LEU A 158 -16.29 14.60 -9.81
CA LEU A 158 -16.27 15.96 -10.34
C LEU A 158 -16.49 15.90 -11.85
N MET A 159 -17.42 16.70 -12.38
CA MET A 159 -17.68 16.75 -13.82
C MET A 159 -17.91 18.18 -14.28
N THR A 160 -17.38 18.51 -15.46
CA THR A 160 -17.60 19.80 -16.08
C THR A 160 -19.04 19.99 -16.54
N ASP A 161 -19.52 21.23 -16.54
CA ASP A 161 -20.76 21.68 -17.17
C ASP A 161 -20.58 22.08 -18.66
N GLY A 162 -19.38 21.86 -19.22
CA GLY A 162 -18.98 22.31 -20.56
C GLY A 162 -18.36 23.71 -20.60
N TYR A 163 -18.50 24.51 -19.53
CA TYR A 163 -17.96 25.86 -19.37
C TYR A 163 -16.96 26.00 -18.21
N THR A 164 -16.93 25.03 -17.29
CA THR A 164 -16.10 25.00 -16.08
C THR A 164 -14.63 25.32 -16.42
N ALA A 165 -14.04 26.26 -15.70
CA ALA A 165 -12.61 26.52 -15.81
C ALA A 165 -11.80 25.27 -15.42
N ALA A 166 -10.85 24.88 -16.27
CA ALA A 166 -10.09 23.65 -16.09
C ALA A 166 -9.28 23.63 -14.78
N GLU A 167 -8.87 24.80 -14.31
CA GLU A 167 -8.10 25.03 -13.09
C GLU A 167 -8.89 24.70 -11.81
N ILE A 168 -10.23 24.65 -11.89
CA ILE A 168 -11.08 24.26 -10.75
C ILE A 168 -10.86 22.80 -10.37
N PHE A 169 -10.63 21.91 -11.35
CA PHE A 169 -10.53 20.47 -11.06
C PHE A 169 -9.34 20.12 -10.17
N PRO A 170 -8.09 20.55 -10.46
CA PRO A 170 -6.98 20.34 -9.53
C PRO A 170 -7.24 20.92 -8.15
N PHE A 171 -7.82 22.13 -8.07
CA PHE A 171 -8.15 22.76 -6.80
C PHE A 171 -9.17 21.93 -6.00
N MET A 172 -10.27 21.52 -6.63
CA MET A 172 -11.33 20.77 -5.99
C MET A 172 -10.92 19.34 -5.66
N VAL A 173 -10.06 18.69 -6.45
CA VAL A 173 -9.46 17.40 -6.09
C VAL A 173 -8.71 17.52 -4.76
N GLU A 174 -7.87 18.55 -4.60
CA GLU A 174 -7.12 18.75 -3.36
C GLU A 174 -8.03 19.13 -2.17
N ARG A 175 -9.02 20.01 -2.37
CA ARG A 175 -9.98 20.34 -1.29
C ARG A 175 -10.85 19.14 -0.89
N SER A 176 -11.21 18.28 -1.85
CA SER A 176 -11.98 17.06 -1.59
C SER A 176 -11.16 16.06 -0.74
N LYS A 177 -9.86 15.90 -1.03
CA LYS A 177 -8.96 15.07 -0.22
C LYS A 177 -8.79 15.61 1.20
N GLU A 178 -8.77 16.92 1.40
CA GLU A 178 -8.76 17.51 2.74
C GLU A 178 -9.98 17.09 3.58
N ALA A 179 -11.12 16.88 2.92
CA ALA A 179 -12.33 16.33 3.54
C ALA A 179 -12.37 14.79 3.58
N ALA A 180 -11.22 14.14 3.42
CA ALA A 180 -11.05 12.68 3.39
C ALA A 180 -11.92 11.96 2.34
N THR A 181 -12.36 12.67 1.30
CA THR A 181 -13.06 12.07 0.15
C THR A 181 -12.07 11.58 -0.90
N ILE A 182 -12.52 10.70 -1.78
CA ILE A 182 -11.74 10.07 -2.85
C ILE A 182 -12.24 10.63 -4.19
N PRO A 183 -11.65 11.72 -4.71
CA PRO A 183 -12.16 12.41 -5.88
C PRO A 183 -11.77 11.74 -7.20
N TYR A 184 -12.72 11.66 -8.13
CA TYR A 184 -12.50 11.24 -9.52
C TYR A 184 -13.08 12.27 -10.49
N VAL A 185 -12.42 12.49 -11.63
CA VAL A 185 -12.79 13.56 -12.58
C VAL A 185 -13.31 13.00 -13.89
N ALA A 186 -14.59 13.25 -14.17
CA ALA A 186 -15.18 13.12 -15.49
C ALA A 186 -14.83 14.35 -16.33
N ARG A 187 -13.84 14.20 -17.22
CA ARG A 187 -13.26 15.30 -18.00
C ARG A 187 -14.19 15.88 -19.07
N LYS A 188 -15.29 15.19 -19.36
CA LYS A 188 -16.35 15.61 -20.29
C LYS A 188 -17.68 15.31 -19.64
N GLU A 189 -18.72 16.00 -20.10
CA GLU A 189 -20.09 15.69 -19.70
C GLU A 189 -20.45 14.24 -20.02
N SER A 190 -21.02 13.56 -19.04
CA SER A 190 -21.44 12.17 -19.13
C SER A 190 -22.70 11.97 -18.28
N THR A 191 -23.80 11.56 -18.92
CA THR A 191 -24.97 11.09 -18.19
C THR A 191 -24.59 9.86 -17.37
N GLY A 192 -24.78 9.93 -16.04
CA GLY A 192 -24.32 8.91 -15.11
C GLY A 192 -22.83 8.97 -14.78
N PHE A 193 -22.15 10.10 -15.04
CA PHE A 193 -20.76 10.32 -14.65
C PHE A 193 -19.80 9.22 -15.16
N ILE A 194 -18.93 8.69 -14.30
CA ILE A 194 -18.07 7.54 -14.58
C ILE A 194 -18.75 6.29 -14.05
N PHE A 195 -19.00 6.22 -12.74
CA PHE A 195 -19.42 4.96 -12.10
C PHE A 195 -20.88 4.59 -12.39
N ASN A 196 -21.84 5.52 -12.27
CA ASN A 196 -23.24 5.20 -12.55
C ASN A 196 -23.47 4.76 -14.02
N ARG A 197 -22.65 5.26 -14.95
CA ARG A 197 -22.63 4.81 -16.34
C ARG A 197 -22.12 3.39 -16.50
N LEU A 198 -21.06 3.01 -15.79
CA LEU A 198 -20.57 1.62 -15.73
C LEU A 198 -21.64 0.70 -15.14
N TRP A 199 -22.22 1.10 -13.99
CA TRP A 199 -23.27 0.34 -13.33
C TRP A 199 -24.51 0.16 -14.21
N ALA A 200 -24.91 1.18 -14.97
CA ALA A 200 -26.03 1.08 -15.90
C ALA A 200 -25.79 0.03 -17.01
N ALA A 201 -24.55 -0.14 -17.47
CA ALA A 201 -24.20 -1.17 -18.44
C ALA A 201 -24.27 -2.58 -17.82
N VAL A 202 -23.63 -2.78 -16.66
CA VAL A 202 -23.65 -4.05 -15.92
C VAL A 202 -25.10 -4.45 -15.62
N LYS A 203 -25.87 -3.54 -15.03
CA LYS A 203 -27.28 -3.78 -14.69
C LYS A 203 -28.13 -4.16 -15.91
N ARG A 204 -27.95 -3.46 -17.04
CA ARG A 204 -28.71 -3.77 -18.27
C ARG A 204 -28.41 -5.18 -18.78
N GLU A 205 -27.15 -5.58 -18.75
CA GLU A 205 -26.74 -6.90 -19.23
C GLU A 205 -27.23 -8.01 -18.30
N VAL A 206 -27.12 -7.83 -16.98
CA VAL A 206 -27.67 -8.77 -15.98
C VAL A 206 -29.17 -8.95 -16.18
N LEU A 207 -29.93 -7.87 -16.37
CA LEU A 207 -31.36 -7.95 -16.64
C LEU A 207 -31.68 -8.69 -17.95
N THR A 208 -30.81 -8.57 -18.96
CA THR A 208 -30.98 -9.28 -20.25
C THR A 208 -30.75 -10.78 -20.09
N ILE A 209 -29.68 -11.18 -19.40
CA ILE A 209 -29.37 -12.58 -19.05
C ILE A 209 -30.55 -13.23 -18.31
N LEU A 210 -31.11 -12.51 -17.32
CA LEU A 210 -32.26 -12.98 -16.54
C LEU A 210 -33.53 -13.08 -17.39
N ALA A 211 -33.81 -12.08 -18.24
CA ALA A 211 -35.01 -12.06 -19.09
C ALA A 211 -34.99 -13.15 -20.17
N GLU A 212 -33.81 -13.50 -20.68
CA GLU A 212 -33.60 -14.57 -21.65
C GLU A 212 -33.55 -15.97 -21.01
N GLY A 213 -33.56 -16.05 -19.68
CA GLY A 213 -33.53 -17.31 -18.94
C GLY A 213 -32.18 -18.03 -19.00
N VAL A 214 -31.08 -17.30 -19.24
CA VAL A 214 -29.73 -17.87 -19.37
C VAL A 214 -29.19 -18.37 -18.02
N SER A 215 -29.51 -17.69 -16.92
CA SER A 215 -29.07 -18.03 -15.56
C SER A 215 -29.97 -17.36 -14.51
N VAL A 216 -29.69 -17.60 -13.22
CA VAL A 216 -30.40 -17.04 -12.05
C VAL A 216 -29.51 -16.06 -11.28
N PRO A 217 -30.08 -15.16 -10.45
CA PRO A 217 -29.31 -14.13 -9.76
C PRO A 217 -28.13 -14.67 -8.94
N GLU A 218 -28.30 -15.79 -8.23
CA GLU A 218 -27.30 -16.37 -7.33
C GLU A 218 -26.03 -16.82 -8.08
N GLU A 219 -26.18 -17.34 -9.29
CA GLU A 219 -25.05 -17.79 -10.13
C GLU A 219 -24.28 -16.60 -10.71
N ILE A 220 -25.00 -15.58 -11.18
CA ILE A 220 -24.42 -14.34 -11.71
C ILE A 220 -23.59 -13.64 -10.62
N ASP A 221 -24.14 -13.52 -9.42
CA ASP A 221 -23.46 -12.89 -8.29
C ASP A 221 -22.23 -13.70 -7.83
N ALA A 222 -22.33 -15.03 -7.78
CA ALA A 222 -21.20 -15.90 -7.42
C ALA A 222 -20.03 -15.78 -8.41
N MET A 223 -20.33 -15.77 -9.72
CA MET A 223 -19.30 -15.58 -10.74
C MET A 223 -18.66 -14.19 -10.65
N TRP A 224 -19.45 -13.14 -10.43
CA TRP A 224 -18.93 -11.79 -10.24
C TRP A 224 -18.01 -11.70 -9.01
N GLN A 225 -18.42 -12.34 -7.91
CA GLN A 225 -17.64 -12.40 -6.67
C GLN A 225 -16.28 -13.07 -6.89
N GLU A 226 -16.21 -14.23 -7.55
CA GLU A 226 -14.94 -14.92 -7.80
C GLU A 226 -14.03 -14.12 -8.75
N MET A 227 -14.57 -13.65 -9.88
CA MET A 227 -13.75 -13.04 -10.94
C MET A 227 -13.31 -11.61 -10.63
N PHE A 228 -14.20 -10.79 -10.08
CA PHE A 228 -13.97 -9.34 -9.96
C PHE A 228 -13.74 -8.90 -8.52
N VAL A 229 -14.42 -9.49 -7.53
CA VAL A 229 -14.25 -9.10 -6.13
C VAL A 229 -13.05 -9.79 -5.50
N LYS A 230 -13.01 -11.13 -5.50
CA LYS A 230 -11.87 -11.91 -4.98
C LYS A 230 -10.66 -11.84 -5.91
N GLY A 231 -10.88 -11.94 -7.22
CA GLY A 231 -9.81 -11.84 -8.21
C GLY A 231 -9.17 -10.45 -8.32
N GLY A 232 -9.74 -9.41 -7.71
CA GLY A 232 -9.20 -8.05 -7.73
C GLY A 232 -9.10 -7.44 -9.14
N SER A 233 -9.89 -7.94 -10.09
CA SER A 233 -9.79 -7.59 -11.51
C SER A 233 -10.31 -6.18 -11.78
N LEU A 234 -9.43 -5.28 -12.21
CA LEU A 234 -9.79 -3.91 -12.61
C LEU A 234 -10.07 -3.86 -14.13
N PRO A 235 -11.19 -3.26 -14.60
CA PRO A 235 -11.67 -3.42 -15.97
C PRO A 235 -10.68 -2.96 -17.04
N CYS A 236 -10.09 -1.77 -16.90
CA CYS A 236 -9.13 -1.27 -17.89
C CYS A 236 -7.81 -2.06 -17.88
N ARG A 237 -7.33 -2.48 -16.71
CA ARG A 237 -6.10 -3.28 -16.60
C ARG A 237 -6.31 -4.69 -17.15
N MET A 238 -7.48 -5.26 -16.93
CA MET A 238 -7.86 -6.55 -17.48
C MET A 238 -7.88 -6.52 -19.01
N MET A 239 -8.43 -5.46 -19.63
CA MET A 239 -8.37 -5.28 -21.09
C MET A 239 -6.92 -5.19 -21.60
N ASP A 240 -6.05 -4.44 -20.94
CA ASP A 240 -4.64 -4.36 -21.32
C ASP A 240 -3.89 -5.70 -21.11
N ASN A 241 -4.25 -6.48 -20.08
CA ASN A 241 -3.70 -7.82 -19.85
C ASN A 241 -4.13 -8.82 -20.93
N VAL A 242 -5.39 -8.79 -21.34
CA VAL A 242 -5.94 -9.64 -22.42
C VAL A 242 -5.37 -9.24 -23.79
N GLY A 243 -5.13 -7.94 -23.97
CA GLY A 243 -4.65 -7.32 -25.19
C GLY A 243 -5.78 -6.72 -26.03
N LEU A 244 -5.61 -5.46 -26.44
CA LEU A 244 -6.70 -4.65 -27.01
C LEU A 244 -7.16 -5.12 -28.40
N ASP A 245 -6.29 -5.74 -29.17
CA ASP A 245 -6.64 -6.45 -30.42
C ASP A 245 -7.49 -7.70 -30.15
N THR A 246 -7.18 -8.48 -29.12
CA THR A 246 -8.01 -9.62 -28.70
C THR A 246 -9.39 -9.12 -28.25
N VAL A 247 -9.42 -8.05 -27.44
CA VAL A 247 -10.68 -7.40 -27.00
C VAL A 247 -11.47 -6.91 -28.21
N ALA A 248 -10.84 -6.20 -29.16
CA ALA A 248 -11.51 -5.70 -30.36
C ALA A 248 -12.02 -6.82 -31.25
N PHE A 249 -11.32 -7.96 -31.33
CA PHE A 249 -11.77 -9.14 -32.09
C PHE A 249 -13.03 -9.76 -31.47
N ILE A 250 -13.03 -10.00 -30.16
CA ILE A 250 -14.19 -10.54 -29.43
C ILE A 250 -15.37 -9.58 -29.54
N GLU A 251 -15.15 -8.30 -29.31
CA GLU A 251 -16.20 -7.29 -29.37
C GLU A 251 -16.76 -7.13 -30.80
N SER A 252 -15.94 -7.30 -31.84
CA SER A 252 -16.42 -7.30 -33.24
C SER A 252 -17.42 -8.42 -33.50
N HIS A 253 -17.22 -9.58 -32.87
CA HIS A 253 -18.15 -10.70 -32.96
C HIS A 253 -19.49 -10.33 -32.30
N TYR A 254 -19.47 -9.81 -31.06
CA TYR A 254 -20.69 -9.40 -30.36
C TYR A 254 -21.43 -8.27 -31.07
N VAL A 255 -20.71 -7.30 -31.63
CA VAL A 255 -21.29 -6.23 -32.45
C VAL A 255 -22.07 -6.81 -33.64
N SER A 256 -21.48 -7.77 -34.36
CA SER A 256 -22.13 -8.41 -35.50
C SER A 256 -23.33 -9.28 -35.08
N GLU A 257 -23.18 -10.05 -34.01
CA GLU A 257 -24.20 -10.98 -33.54
C GLU A 257 -25.43 -10.25 -33.00
N ARG A 258 -25.21 -9.17 -32.25
CA ARG A 258 -26.27 -8.42 -31.56
C ARG A 258 -26.75 -7.19 -32.33
N GLY A 259 -26.17 -6.92 -33.51
CA GLY A 259 -26.52 -5.74 -34.33
C GLY A 259 -26.22 -4.40 -33.65
N LEU A 260 -25.14 -4.33 -32.87
CA LEU A 260 -24.74 -3.12 -32.14
C LEU A 260 -23.92 -2.18 -33.04
N SER A 261 -23.66 -0.95 -32.59
CA SER A 261 -22.76 -0.03 -33.29
C SER A 261 -21.30 -0.24 -32.85
N PRO A 262 -20.33 -0.39 -33.78
CA PRO A 262 -18.90 -0.52 -33.46
C PRO A 262 -18.21 0.80 -33.09
N GLU A 263 -18.83 1.94 -33.40
CA GLU A 263 -18.19 3.27 -33.40
C GLU A 263 -17.50 3.60 -32.06
N LYS A 264 -18.17 3.28 -30.93
CA LYS A 264 -17.71 3.61 -29.58
C LYS A 264 -16.99 2.47 -28.86
N THR A 265 -16.82 1.32 -29.51
CA THR A 265 -16.19 0.13 -28.95
C THR A 265 -15.02 -0.30 -29.82
N VAL A 266 -15.30 -1.06 -30.88
CA VAL A 266 -14.30 -1.65 -31.79
C VAL A 266 -13.55 -0.57 -32.56
N ASP A 267 -14.27 0.38 -33.17
CA ASP A 267 -13.64 1.40 -34.00
C ASP A 267 -12.84 2.39 -33.16
N PHE A 268 -13.38 2.76 -31.98
CA PHE A 268 -12.64 3.52 -30.98
C PHE A 268 -11.31 2.86 -30.62
N LEU A 269 -11.30 1.55 -30.31
CA LEU A 269 -10.05 0.82 -30.03
C LEU A 269 -9.13 0.82 -31.24
N LYS A 270 -9.66 0.49 -32.43
CA LYS A 270 -8.89 0.43 -33.68
C LYS A 270 -8.18 1.74 -33.97
N GLU A 271 -8.91 2.85 -33.97
CA GLU A 271 -8.39 4.17 -34.34
C GLU A 271 -7.45 4.75 -33.27
N ASN A 272 -7.81 4.60 -31.99
CA ASN A 272 -7.10 5.29 -30.92
C ASN A 272 -5.90 4.51 -30.37
N TYR A 273 -5.90 3.19 -30.53
CA TYR A 273 -4.90 2.30 -29.93
C TYR A 273 -4.25 1.35 -30.97
N LEU A 274 -5.01 0.47 -31.62
CA LEU A 274 -4.43 -0.59 -32.46
C LEU A 274 -3.69 -0.02 -33.68
N ALA A 275 -4.26 0.99 -34.36
CA ALA A 275 -3.61 1.68 -35.48
C ALA A 275 -2.31 2.41 -35.08
N LYS A 276 -2.13 2.66 -33.78
CA LYS A 276 -0.92 3.25 -33.19
C LYS A 276 0.01 2.19 -32.59
N GLY A 277 -0.27 0.91 -32.86
CA GLY A 277 0.49 -0.23 -32.33
C GLY A 277 0.37 -0.42 -30.81
N LYS A 278 -0.68 0.11 -30.17
CA LYS A 278 -0.96 -0.04 -28.74
C LYS A 278 -1.91 -1.20 -28.50
N LEU A 279 -1.38 -2.32 -28.06
CA LEU A 279 -2.08 -3.60 -27.91
C LEU A 279 -2.26 -4.03 -26.44
N GLY A 280 -1.96 -3.16 -25.47
CA GLY A 280 -1.93 -3.54 -24.06
C GLY A 280 -0.56 -4.03 -23.62
N ASN A 281 -0.53 -4.84 -22.57
CA ASN A 281 0.71 -5.28 -21.90
C ASN A 281 1.56 -6.26 -22.73
N LYS A 282 0.99 -6.83 -23.80
CA LYS A 282 1.72 -7.69 -24.73
C LYS A 282 2.57 -6.94 -25.76
N CYS A 283 2.61 -5.60 -25.71
CA CYS A 283 3.44 -4.80 -26.61
C CYS A 283 4.13 -3.63 -25.88
N PRO A 284 5.29 -3.17 -26.38
CA PRO A 284 6.06 -2.11 -25.74
C PRO A 284 5.43 -0.72 -25.83
N ASN A 285 4.36 -0.55 -26.63
CA ASN A 285 3.65 0.73 -26.75
C ASN A 285 2.51 0.87 -25.72
N GLY A 286 2.27 -0.16 -24.90
CA GLY A 286 1.18 -0.22 -23.93
C GLY A 286 -0.20 -0.35 -24.56
N GLY A 287 -1.24 0.06 -23.85
CA GLY A 287 -2.64 0.01 -24.28
C GLY A 287 -3.42 1.21 -23.79
N LEU A 288 -4.49 0.96 -23.04
CA LEU A 288 -5.30 1.97 -22.37
C LEU A 288 -4.44 2.75 -21.36
N TYR A 289 -3.53 2.06 -20.68
CA TYR A 289 -2.45 2.68 -19.94
C TYR A 289 -1.23 2.87 -20.85
N PRO A 290 -0.42 3.91 -20.61
CA PRO A 290 0.90 4.00 -21.23
C PRO A 290 1.66 2.68 -21.05
N ALA A 291 2.54 2.36 -21.99
CA ALA A 291 3.56 1.36 -21.73
C ALA A 291 4.14 1.67 -20.35
N ALA A 292 4.30 0.65 -19.50
CA ALA A 292 5.11 0.84 -18.30
C ALA A 292 6.37 1.57 -18.76
N SER A 293 6.68 2.73 -18.15
CA SER A 293 7.87 3.49 -18.48
C SER A 293 9.00 2.48 -18.65
N PRO A 294 9.82 2.55 -19.71
CA PRO A 294 10.98 1.69 -19.77
C PRO A 294 11.75 2.00 -18.50
N SER A 295 11.70 1.08 -17.52
CA SER A 295 12.79 0.90 -16.60
C SER A 295 14.00 0.84 -17.52
N ALA A 296 14.91 1.79 -17.34
CA ALA A 296 16.09 1.88 -18.16
C ALA A 296 16.70 0.49 -18.32
N ASN A 297 16.86 0.07 -19.57
CA ASN A 297 17.48 -1.16 -20.02
C ASN A 297 16.67 -2.45 -19.85
N SER A 298 16.80 -3.31 -20.87
CA SER A 298 16.54 -4.74 -20.78
C SER A 298 17.51 -5.38 -19.79
N THR A 299 17.26 -5.20 -18.51
CA THR A 299 17.71 -6.09 -17.45
C THR A 299 16.50 -6.94 -17.05
N ALA A 300 16.73 -8.22 -16.76
CA ALA A 300 15.67 -9.12 -16.29
C ALA A 300 14.91 -8.44 -15.14
N GLN A 301 13.57 -8.49 -15.15
CA GLN A 301 12.81 -8.00 -13.99
C GLN A 301 13.25 -8.81 -12.76
N PRO A 302 13.45 -8.14 -11.61
CA PRO A 302 13.99 -8.80 -10.44
C PRO A 302 13.05 -9.93 -10.00
N LYS A 303 13.64 -11.09 -9.73
CA LYS A 303 12.93 -12.22 -9.14
C LYS A 303 13.02 -12.10 -7.63
N ILE A 304 11.94 -12.43 -6.94
CA ILE A 304 11.91 -12.44 -5.48
C ILE A 304 11.96 -13.90 -5.04
N ILE A 305 12.93 -14.25 -4.21
CA ILE A 305 12.96 -15.54 -3.53
C ILE A 305 12.57 -15.30 -2.07
N ALA A 306 11.57 -16.04 -1.58
CA ALA A 306 11.09 -15.93 -0.22
C ALA A 306 11.00 -17.30 0.45
N LEU A 307 11.15 -17.31 1.77
CA LEU A 307 10.99 -18.49 2.60
C LEU A 307 9.58 -18.50 3.20
N ASP A 308 8.83 -19.56 2.92
CA ASP A 308 7.60 -19.88 3.66
C ASP A 308 7.96 -20.85 4.79
N ILE A 309 7.70 -20.45 6.04
CA ILE A 309 8.03 -21.25 7.21
C ILE A 309 7.11 -22.47 7.38
N GLY A 310 6.00 -22.52 6.64
CA GLY A 310 5.07 -23.67 6.61
C GLY A 310 4.08 -23.75 7.77
N LEU A 311 4.07 -22.75 8.66
CA LEU A 311 3.15 -22.72 9.83
C LEU A 311 1.68 -22.47 9.44
N SER A 312 1.44 -21.85 8.29
CA SER A 312 0.08 -21.56 7.77
C SER A 312 -0.36 -22.54 6.67
N ALA A 313 0.45 -23.57 6.36
CA ALA A 313 0.14 -24.52 5.31
C ALA A 313 -1.16 -25.29 5.59
N ALA A 314 -1.81 -25.82 4.55
CA ALA A 314 -3.03 -26.63 4.71
C ALA A 314 -2.85 -27.84 5.65
N THR A 315 -1.63 -28.38 5.75
CA THR A 315 -1.23 -29.33 6.79
C THR A 315 0.02 -28.77 7.48
N PRO A 316 -0.13 -27.98 8.56
CA PRO A 316 0.98 -27.37 9.24
C PRO A 316 1.92 -28.43 9.83
N GLY A 317 3.22 -28.17 9.76
CA GLY A 317 4.22 -29.05 10.36
C GLY A 317 5.60 -28.40 10.37
N PHE A 318 6.47 -28.89 11.26
CA PHE A 318 7.83 -28.36 11.39
C PHE A 318 8.67 -28.53 10.12
N ASN A 319 8.31 -29.46 9.24
CA ASN A 319 8.97 -29.68 7.94
C ASN A 319 8.14 -29.22 6.75
N ALA A 320 7.09 -28.42 6.95
CA ALA A 320 6.22 -27.97 5.86
C ALA A 320 6.79 -26.74 5.11
N GLY A 321 7.98 -26.27 5.49
CA GLY A 321 8.58 -25.07 4.94
C GLY A 321 8.98 -25.22 3.48
N GLN A 322 9.01 -24.09 2.77
CA GLN A 322 9.31 -24.04 1.34
C GLN A 322 10.17 -22.81 1.00
N ILE A 323 10.97 -22.95 -0.05
CA ILE A 323 11.61 -21.82 -0.73
C ILE A 323 10.81 -21.58 -2.00
N VAL A 324 10.29 -20.37 -2.18
CA VAL A 324 9.43 -20.02 -3.32
C VAL A 324 10.03 -18.90 -4.16
N GLU A 325 9.78 -18.96 -5.46
CA GLU A 325 10.08 -17.89 -6.40
C GLU A 325 8.81 -17.13 -6.74
N LEU A 326 8.84 -15.81 -6.58
CA LEU A 326 7.81 -14.88 -7.01
C LEU A 326 8.37 -13.98 -8.13
N SER A 327 7.50 -13.59 -9.05
CA SER A 327 7.83 -12.52 -10.01
C SER A 327 7.90 -11.16 -9.33
N ALA A 328 8.43 -10.15 -10.03
CA ALA A 328 8.50 -8.77 -9.56
C ALA A 328 7.14 -8.17 -9.14
N ASP A 329 6.03 -8.66 -9.72
CA ASP A 329 4.66 -8.29 -9.37
C ASP A 329 4.04 -9.17 -8.26
N GLY A 330 4.83 -10.05 -7.64
CA GLY A 330 4.43 -10.87 -6.51
C GLY A 330 3.65 -12.14 -6.87
N LYS A 331 3.57 -12.56 -8.13
CA LYS A 331 2.92 -13.83 -8.46
C LYS A 331 3.86 -15.00 -8.17
N LEU A 332 3.34 -16.02 -7.48
CA LEU A 332 4.04 -17.28 -7.27
C LEU A 332 4.33 -17.94 -8.62
N GLN A 333 5.61 -18.09 -8.94
CA GLN A 333 6.07 -18.74 -10.17
C GLN A 333 6.27 -20.23 -9.95
N GLN A 334 6.99 -20.57 -8.88
CA GLN A 334 7.34 -21.96 -8.57
C GLN A 334 7.78 -22.13 -7.11
N ILE A 335 7.79 -23.38 -6.65
CA ILE A 335 8.40 -23.80 -5.40
C ILE A 335 9.76 -24.41 -5.75
N LEU A 336 10.84 -23.76 -5.33
CA LEU A 336 12.23 -24.15 -5.62
C LEU A 336 12.66 -25.35 -4.77
N VAL A 337 12.36 -25.30 -3.47
CA VAL A 337 12.73 -26.35 -2.51
C VAL A 337 11.57 -26.58 -1.55
N LYS A 338 11.25 -27.85 -1.30
CA LYS A 338 10.15 -28.29 -0.42
C LYS A 338 10.69 -28.96 0.84
N ASP A 339 9.78 -29.25 1.77
CA ASP A 339 10.01 -30.07 2.95
C ASP A 339 11.11 -29.54 3.88
N GLN A 340 11.20 -28.21 4.01
CA GLN A 340 12.19 -27.52 4.81
C GLN A 340 11.77 -27.43 6.28
N ALA A 341 12.75 -27.61 7.18
CA ALA A 341 12.54 -27.63 8.62
C ALA A 341 12.50 -26.20 9.20
N MET A 342 11.36 -25.53 9.09
CA MET A 342 11.13 -24.14 9.50
C MET A 342 12.22 -23.18 8.98
N PRO A 343 12.29 -22.93 7.66
CA PRO A 343 13.29 -22.04 7.08
C PRO A 343 13.10 -20.59 7.58
N ASP A 344 14.20 -19.88 7.83
CA ASP A 344 14.16 -18.53 8.43
C ASP A 344 15.04 -17.49 7.71
N GLY A 345 16.37 -17.63 7.74
CA GLY A 345 17.30 -16.70 7.09
C GLY A 345 17.58 -17.08 5.64
N LEU A 346 17.69 -16.09 4.75
CA LEU A 346 18.02 -16.26 3.33
C LEU A 346 19.02 -15.20 2.86
N ALA A 347 20.06 -15.61 2.14
CA ALA A 347 20.91 -14.70 1.38
C ALA A 347 21.40 -15.35 0.09
N ILE A 348 21.83 -14.53 -0.85
CA ILE A 348 22.26 -14.93 -2.18
C ILE A 348 23.62 -14.32 -2.47
N ASP A 349 24.53 -15.13 -3.02
CA ASP A 349 25.71 -14.63 -3.70
C ASP A 349 25.40 -14.52 -5.21
N PRO A 350 25.24 -13.29 -5.74
CA PRO A 350 24.91 -13.11 -7.15
C PRO A 350 26.05 -13.52 -8.09
N ALA A 351 27.31 -13.54 -7.63
CA ALA A 351 28.45 -13.89 -8.47
C ALA A 351 28.55 -15.40 -8.73
N SER A 352 28.28 -16.22 -7.70
CA SER A 352 28.26 -17.67 -7.82
C SER A 352 26.89 -18.27 -8.15
N HIS A 353 25.85 -17.44 -8.23
CA HIS A 353 24.46 -17.87 -8.41
C HIS A 353 24.03 -18.95 -7.39
N CYS A 354 24.46 -18.78 -6.14
CA CYS A 354 24.11 -19.66 -5.04
C CYS A 354 23.23 -18.93 -4.01
N MET A 355 22.21 -19.63 -3.50
CA MET A 355 21.46 -19.21 -2.32
C MET A 355 21.90 -20.00 -1.10
N PHE A 356 21.82 -19.36 0.07
CA PHE A 356 22.05 -19.95 1.39
C PHE A 356 20.82 -19.71 2.25
N TRP A 357 20.41 -20.71 3.02
CA TRP A 357 19.33 -20.54 3.99
C TRP A 357 19.56 -21.29 5.29
N THR A 358 18.95 -20.81 6.36
CA THR A 358 18.90 -21.52 7.65
C THR A 358 17.60 -22.29 7.78
N ASN A 359 17.69 -23.49 8.37
CA ASN A 359 16.55 -24.24 8.87
C ASN A 359 16.62 -24.28 10.38
N MET A 360 15.61 -23.72 11.04
CA MET A 360 15.54 -23.65 12.50
C MET A 360 15.50 -25.02 13.17
N GLY A 361 15.01 -26.05 12.47
CA GLY A 361 14.69 -27.32 13.10
C GLY A 361 13.46 -27.20 14.00
N ILE A 362 13.41 -27.98 15.07
CA ILE A 362 12.33 -27.91 16.06
C ILE A 362 12.77 -26.94 17.16
N PRO A 363 12.07 -25.82 17.39
CA PRO A 363 12.46 -24.84 18.41
C PRO A 363 12.76 -25.47 19.77
N GLY A 364 13.95 -25.17 20.30
CA GLY A 364 14.46 -25.72 21.57
C GLY A 364 15.15 -27.08 21.46
N LYS A 365 15.11 -27.76 20.31
CA LYS A 365 15.96 -28.90 20.03
C LYS A 365 17.22 -28.45 19.31
N ASN A 366 18.33 -29.14 19.60
CA ASN A 366 19.58 -28.89 18.92
C ASN A 366 19.62 -29.70 17.62
N ASP A 367 18.81 -29.29 16.63
CA ASP A 367 18.69 -29.95 15.32
C ASP A 367 18.68 -28.97 14.13
N GLY A 368 18.99 -27.68 14.36
CA GLY A 368 19.11 -26.67 13.32
C GLY A 368 20.28 -26.89 12.36
N ALA A 369 20.15 -26.34 11.15
CA ALA A 369 21.09 -26.54 10.04
C ALA A 369 21.17 -25.32 9.10
N VAL A 370 22.22 -25.30 8.27
CA VAL A 370 22.40 -24.29 7.20
C VAL A 370 22.68 -25.04 5.90
N TYR A 371 22.04 -24.59 4.83
CA TYR A 371 22.13 -25.21 3.51
C TYR A 371 22.50 -24.17 2.45
N SER A 372 22.97 -24.67 1.31
CA SER A 372 23.10 -23.90 0.07
C SER A 372 22.55 -24.68 -1.12
N ALA A 373 22.23 -23.97 -2.19
CA ALA A 373 21.79 -24.55 -3.46
C ALA A 373 22.01 -23.55 -4.59
N ASN A 374 21.90 -24.02 -5.83
CA ASN A 374 21.73 -23.14 -6.98
C ASN A 374 20.40 -22.38 -6.86
N LEU A 375 20.27 -21.22 -7.55
CA LEU A 375 19.05 -20.41 -7.51
C LEU A 375 17.79 -21.10 -8.06
N ASP A 376 17.95 -22.18 -8.83
CA ASP A 376 16.84 -23.02 -9.30
C ASP A 376 16.44 -24.13 -8.30
N GLY A 377 17.07 -24.18 -7.13
CA GLY A 377 16.84 -25.19 -6.09
C GLY A 377 17.63 -26.49 -6.27
N SER A 378 18.46 -26.61 -7.31
CA SER A 378 19.30 -27.80 -7.53
C SER A 378 20.60 -27.76 -6.71
N ASP A 379 21.28 -28.92 -6.62
CA ASP A 379 22.58 -29.08 -5.95
C ASP A 379 22.58 -28.63 -4.47
N ILE A 380 21.54 -29.05 -3.72
CA ILE A 380 21.42 -28.77 -2.29
C ILE A 380 22.61 -29.37 -1.54
N LYS A 381 23.35 -28.52 -0.83
CA LYS A 381 24.50 -28.88 0.01
C LYS A 381 24.23 -28.51 1.46
N THR A 382 24.64 -29.40 2.37
CA THR A 382 24.67 -29.11 3.80
C THR A 382 25.93 -28.32 4.12
N ILE A 383 25.77 -27.06 4.55
CA ILE A 383 26.86 -26.19 4.99
C ILE A 383 27.13 -26.41 6.48
N VAL A 384 26.07 -26.44 7.28
CA VAL A 384 26.16 -26.77 8.72
C VAL A 384 25.18 -27.89 8.98
N ALA A 385 25.69 -29.02 9.49
CA ALA A 385 24.89 -30.22 9.69
C ALA A 385 23.83 -30.04 10.80
N PRO A 386 22.67 -30.72 10.69
CA PRO A 386 21.66 -30.74 11.74
C PRO A 386 22.24 -31.06 13.12
N GLY A 387 21.98 -30.17 14.06
CA GLY A 387 22.39 -30.29 15.46
C GLY A 387 23.80 -29.80 15.80
N THR A 388 24.51 -29.21 14.83
CA THR A 388 25.67 -28.38 15.13
C THR A 388 25.25 -27.03 15.77
N THR A 389 24.09 -26.51 15.36
CA THR A 389 23.46 -25.30 15.89
C THR A 389 22.05 -25.62 16.41
N ASN A 390 21.51 -24.77 17.28
CA ASN A 390 20.21 -25.03 17.88
C ASN A 390 19.07 -24.54 17.00
N THR A 391 18.86 -23.23 16.95
CA THR A 391 17.79 -22.60 16.18
C THR A 391 18.40 -21.47 15.35
N PRO A 392 19.05 -21.78 14.21
CA PRO A 392 19.66 -20.78 13.36
C PRO A 392 18.59 -19.85 12.77
N LYS A 393 18.91 -18.57 12.70
CA LYS A 393 18.02 -17.47 12.31
C LYS A 393 18.53 -16.77 11.07
N GLN A 394 18.41 -15.44 10.97
CA GLN A 394 18.91 -14.70 9.83
C GLN A 394 20.38 -15.04 9.57
N LEU A 395 20.73 -15.09 8.28
CA LEU A 395 22.10 -15.22 7.82
C LEU A 395 22.48 -14.03 6.92
N ALA A 396 23.76 -13.72 6.86
CA ALA A 396 24.35 -12.71 6.00
C ALA A 396 25.65 -13.23 5.38
N LEU A 397 26.01 -12.72 4.20
CA LEU A 397 27.22 -13.14 3.49
C LEU A 397 28.23 -12.00 3.45
N ASP A 398 29.48 -12.31 3.78
CA ASP A 398 30.61 -11.51 3.32
C ASP A 398 31.04 -12.06 1.97
N LEU A 399 30.63 -11.38 0.90
CA LEU A 399 30.89 -11.79 -0.48
C LEU A 399 32.39 -11.74 -0.81
N SER A 400 33.13 -10.82 -0.19
CA SER A 400 34.56 -10.63 -0.46
C SER A 400 35.43 -11.73 0.15
N ALA A 401 35.08 -12.14 1.37
CA ALA A 401 35.77 -13.21 2.10
C ALA A 401 35.15 -14.59 1.89
N GLN A 402 34.03 -14.68 1.15
CA GLN A 402 33.22 -15.90 0.97
C GLN A 402 32.89 -16.57 2.31
N LYS A 403 32.37 -15.77 3.25
CA LYS A 403 31.96 -16.23 4.59
C LYS A 403 30.45 -16.12 4.78
N VAL A 404 29.88 -17.12 5.46
CA VAL A 404 28.48 -17.12 5.93
C VAL A 404 28.46 -16.77 7.41
N TYR A 405 27.67 -15.78 7.79
CA TYR A 405 27.40 -15.39 9.17
C TYR A 405 25.95 -15.72 9.50
N PHE A 406 25.66 -16.27 10.68
CA PHE A 406 24.28 -16.52 11.09
C PHE A 406 24.13 -16.49 12.61
N CYS A 407 22.94 -16.09 13.06
CA CYS A 407 22.57 -16.12 14.47
C CYS A 407 21.96 -17.46 14.87
N ASP A 408 22.13 -17.84 16.14
CA ASP A 408 21.51 -19.02 16.75
C ASP A 408 20.73 -18.58 18.00
N ARG A 409 19.40 -18.61 17.89
CA ARG A 409 18.47 -17.97 18.83
C ARG A 409 18.54 -18.64 20.20
N GLU A 410 18.07 -19.87 20.30
CA GLU A 410 18.12 -20.65 21.54
C GLU A 410 19.54 -21.08 21.89
N GLY A 411 20.47 -21.15 20.93
CA GLY A 411 21.87 -21.46 21.18
C GLY A 411 22.70 -20.29 21.73
N LEU A 412 22.14 -19.07 21.82
CA LEU A 412 22.78 -17.88 22.40
C LEU A 412 24.10 -17.48 21.72
N ARG A 413 24.20 -17.68 20.40
CA ARG A 413 25.46 -17.57 19.65
C ARG A 413 25.30 -16.84 18.32
N VAL A 414 26.41 -16.34 17.82
CA VAL A 414 26.60 -15.94 16.42
C VAL A 414 27.75 -16.75 15.85
N PHE A 415 27.56 -17.28 14.66
CA PHE A 415 28.52 -18.13 13.96
C PHE A 415 29.06 -17.46 12.70
N ARG A 416 30.26 -17.88 12.29
CA ARG A 416 30.86 -17.62 10.97
C ARG A 416 31.46 -18.91 10.43
N CYS A 417 31.37 -19.16 9.12
CA CYS A 417 32.06 -20.24 8.42
C CYS A 417 32.36 -19.86 6.96
N ASN A 418 33.17 -20.67 6.26
CA ASN A 418 33.32 -20.59 4.81
C ASN A 418 32.04 -21.05 4.09
N TYR A 419 31.89 -20.72 2.81
CA TYR A 419 30.74 -21.15 1.98
C TYR A 419 30.55 -22.67 1.89
N ASP A 420 31.59 -23.46 2.15
CA ASP A 420 31.53 -24.93 2.21
C ASP A 420 31.30 -25.48 3.64
N GLY A 421 31.13 -24.60 4.63
CA GLY A 421 30.94 -24.97 6.04
C GLY A 421 32.23 -25.18 6.83
N SER A 422 33.40 -25.14 6.18
CA SER A 422 34.68 -25.25 6.88
C SER A 422 34.96 -24.00 7.73
N ASP A 423 35.87 -24.11 8.69
CA ASP A 423 36.21 -23.07 9.67
C ASP A 423 34.98 -22.50 10.40
N LEU A 424 34.04 -23.37 10.77
CA LEU A 424 32.90 -22.98 11.60
C LEU A 424 33.37 -22.54 12.99
N GLU A 425 33.12 -21.29 13.31
CA GLU A 425 33.53 -20.65 14.55
C GLU A 425 32.36 -19.91 15.21
N ILE A 426 32.39 -19.87 16.54
CA ILE A 426 31.52 -19.03 17.34
C ILE A 426 32.23 -17.68 17.50
N ILE A 427 31.59 -16.59 17.05
CA ILE A 427 32.17 -15.24 17.10
C ILE A 427 31.54 -14.36 18.20
N ILE A 428 30.36 -14.75 18.69
CA ILE A 428 29.68 -14.20 19.85
C ILE A 428 29.02 -15.34 20.62
N GLN A 429 29.13 -15.31 21.96
CA GLN A 429 28.36 -16.17 22.84
C GLN A 429 27.84 -15.37 24.03
N THR A 430 26.52 -15.25 24.12
CA THR A 430 25.83 -14.32 25.04
C THR A 430 25.43 -14.98 26.36
N GLY A 431 25.64 -16.30 26.47
CA GLY A 431 25.35 -17.08 27.67
C GLY A 431 25.60 -18.57 27.53
N ASN A 432 25.12 -19.32 28.52
CA ASN A 432 25.11 -20.79 28.49
C ASN A 432 23.71 -21.31 28.11
N TYR A 433 23.54 -21.71 26.85
CA TYR A 433 22.25 -22.18 26.31
C TYR A 433 21.73 -23.48 26.95
N GLN A 434 22.61 -24.28 27.58
CA GLN A 434 22.22 -25.50 28.28
C GLN A 434 21.67 -25.22 29.69
N SER A 435 21.78 -23.99 30.15
CA SER A 435 21.24 -23.53 31.44
C SER A 435 19.90 -22.82 31.25
N LYS A 436 19.32 -22.31 32.35
CA LYS A 436 18.10 -21.48 32.29
C LYS A 436 18.25 -20.22 31.43
N GLU A 437 19.49 -19.79 31.16
CA GLU A 437 19.76 -18.66 30.27
C GLU A 437 19.29 -18.90 28.84
N GLY A 438 19.21 -20.15 28.38
CA GLY A 438 18.67 -20.48 27.04
C GLY A 438 17.22 -20.05 26.84
N GLN A 439 16.48 -19.76 27.92
CA GLN A 439 15.10 -19.25 27.89
C GLN A 439 15.03 -17.72 28.02
N ASP A 440 16.16 -17.05 28.24
CA ASP A 440 16.21 -15.60 28.35
C ASP A 440 16.22 -14.97 26.95
N ALA A 441 15.05 -14.50 26.53
CA ALA A 441 14.89 -13.88 25.22
C ALA A 441 15.71 -12.60 25.02
N THR A 442 16.23 -11.98 26.09
CA THR A 442 17.18 -10.86 25.96
C THR A 442 18.57 -11.31 25.51
N LYS A 443 18.89 -12.61 25.62
CA LYS A 443 20.15 -13.21 25.16
C LYS A 443 20.08 -13.80 23.75
N TRP A 444 18.89 -14.01 23.24
CA TRP A 444 18.63 -14.63 21.92
C TRP A 444 19.08 -13.76 20.76
N CYS A 445 20.08 -14.24 20.02
CA CYS A 445 20.57 -13.63 18.78
C CYS A 445 19.63 -13.99 17.62
N VAL A 446 19.19 -13.02 16.80
CA VAL A 446 18.22 -13.28 15.72
C VAL A 446 18.67 -12.73 14.37
N GLY A 447 18.72 -11.41 14.21
CA GLY A 447 19.14 -10.76 12.98
C GLY A 447 20.63 -10.58 12.91
N ILE A 448 21.18 -10.52 11.70
CA ILE A 448 22.60 -10.28 11.45
C ILE A 448 22.80 -9.51 10.15
N ALA A 449 23.76 -8.58 10.17
CA ALA A 449 24.30 -7.93 8.99
C ALA A 449 25.82 -7.84 9.11
N VAL A 450 26.54 -7.90 7.98
CA VAL A 450 28.00 -7.76 7.92
C VAL A 450 28.36 -6.61 7.00
N CYS A 451 29.33 -5.80 7.42
CA CYS A 451 29.85 -4.65 6.68
C CYS A 451 31.39 -4.72 6.66
N PRO A 452 31.98 -5.41 5.66
CA PRO A 452 33.42 -5.50 5.51
C PRO A 452 34.10 -4.14 5.36
N ARG A 453 33.44 -3.15 4.74
CA ARG A 453 34.01 -1.79 4.59
C ARG A 453 34.33 -1.13 5.94
N LEU A 454 33.48 -1.36 6.95
CA LEU A 454 33.69 -0.85 8.31
C LEU A 454 34.46 -1.85 9.19
N GLY A 455 34.72 -3.06 8.72
CA GLY A 455 35.29 -4.14 9.51
C GLY A 455 34.36 -4.59 10.64
N LYS A 456 33.03 -4.47 10.46
CA LYS A 456 32.02 -4.69 11.50
C LYS A 456 30.98 -5.71 11.09
N PHE A 457 30.41 -6.39 12.08
CA PHE A 457 29.12 -7.05 11.93
C PHE A 457 28.18 -6.59 13.05
N PHE A 458 26.88 -6.73 12.79
CA PHE A 458 25.80 -6.26 13.62
C PHE A 458 24.85 -7.42 13.90
N TRP A 459 24.27 -7.48 15.09
CA TRP A 459 23.22 -8.47 15.38
C TRP A 459 22.15 -7.92 16.31
N THR A 460 20.96 -8.48 16.22
CA THR A 460 19.86 -8.17 17.13
C THR A 460 19.81 -9.15 18.29
N GLN A 461 19.41 -8.66 19.45
CA GLN A 461 18.85 -9.47 20.53
C GLN A 461 17.41 -9.08 20.74
N LYS A 462 16.47 -9.99 20.46
CA LYS A 462 15.06 -9.62 20.25
C LYS A 462 14.34 -9.16 21.54
N GLY A 463 14.69 -9.73 22.70
CA GLY A 463 13.94 -9.53 23.95
C GLY A 463 12.65 -10.37 24.06
N PRO A 464 11.90 -10.28 25.17
CA PRO A 464 10.58 -10.89 25.28
C PRO A 464 9.65 -10.33 24.21
N SER A 465 8.72 -11.15 23.74
CA SER A 465 7.78 -10.67 22.73
C SER A 465 7.01 -9.46 23.26
N LYS A 466 7.02 -8.38 22.47
CA LYS A 466 6.32 -7.12 22.78
C LYS A 466 6.76 -6.52 24.12
N GLY A 467 8.00 -6.84 24.53
CA GLY A 467 8.52 -6.54 25.87
C GLY A 467 9.35 -5.27 25.97
N GLY A 468 9.69 -4.62 24.85
CA GLY A 468 10.47 -3.37 24.85
C GLY A 468 11.88 -3.52 25.41
N ARG A 469 12.47 -4.72 25.29
CA ARG A 469 13.83 -5.03 25.78
C ARG A 469 14.74 -5.53 24.66
N GLY A 470 14.38 -5.21 23.42
CA GLY A 470 15.15 -5.51 22.23
C GLY A 470 16.37 -4.61 22.11
N ARG A 471 17.44 -5.15 21.54
CA ARG A 471 18.73 -4.45 21.41
C ARG A 471 19.40 -4.77 20.08
N ILE A 472 20.26 -3.87 19.63
CA ILE A 472 21.13 -4.06 18.46
C ILE A 472 22.57 -3.80 18.90
N PHE A 473 23.45 -4.72 18.55
CA PHE A 473 24.87 -4.68 18.90
C PHE A 473 25.74 -4.65 17.65
N CYS A 474 27.01 -4.27 17.82
CA CYS A 474 28.07 -4.47 16.85
C CYS A 474 29.35 -5.00 17.49
N ALA A 475 30.22 -5.59 16.68
CA ALA A 475 31.59 -5.95 17.04
C ALA A 475 32.47 -6.02 15.79
N GLY A 476 33.80 -6.08 15.96
CA GLY A 476 34.75 -6.24 14.86
C GLY A 476 34.61 -7.59 14.16
N ILE A 477 34.73 -7.63 12.83
CA ILE A 477 34.79 -8.90 12.07
C ILE A 477 35.95 -9.78 12.56
N ASP A 478 37.08 -9.16 12.86
CA ASP A 478 38.23 -9.83 13.44
C ASP A 478 38.12 -9.92 14.95
N MET A 479 38.37 -11.11 15.48
CA MET A 479 38.47 -11.33 16.92
C MET A 479 39.69 -10.58 17.48
N PRO A 480 39.55 -9.75 18.52
CA PRO A 480 40.69 -9.14 19.16
C PRO A 480 41.70 -10.19 19.66
N ARG A 481 42.99 -9.90 19.53
CA ARG A 481 44.06 -10.87 19.81
C ARG A 481 43.97 -11.39 21.26
N GLY A 482 43.89 -12.70 21.41
CA GLY A 482 43.83 -13.38 22.70
C GLY A 482 42.46 -13.37 23.37
N GLN A 483 41.44 -12.81 22.72
CA GLN A 483 40.05 -12.83 23.20
C GLN A 483 39.26 -13.97 22.51
N THR A 484 38.08 -14.26 23.06
CA THR A 484 37.18 -15.33 22.61
C THR A 484 35.76 -14.80 22.45
N ALA A 485 34.85 -15.60 21.90
CA ALA A 485 33.44 -15.22 21.73
C ALA A 485 32.71 -14.78 23.03
N THR A 486 33.18 -15.22 24.20
CA THR A 486 32.63 -14.86 25.51
C THR A 486 33.39 -13.73 26.21
N THR A 487 34.63 -13.48 25.82
CA THR A 487 35.54 -12.53 26.50
C THR A 487 35.90 -11.31 25.67
N ARG A 488 35.38 -11.21 24.45
CA ARG A 488 35.70 -10.10 23.57
C ARG A 488 35.12 -8.78 24.08
N GLU A 489 35.98 -7.77 24.18
CA GLU A 489 35.68 -6.49 24.82
C GLU A 489 35.20 -5.42 23.83
N ASP A 490 35.28 -5.71 22.52
CA ASP A 490 34.90 -4.81 21.43
C ASP A 490 33.40 -4.84 21.08
N ILE A 491 32.58 -5.55 21.87
CA ILE A 491 31.13 -5.58 21.75
C ILE A 491 30.55 -4.24 22.19
N GLN A 492 29.70 -3.65 21.37
CA GLN A 492 29.03 -2.39 21.66
C GLN A 492 27.53 -2.50 21.44
N CYS A 493 26.73 -1.99 22.39
CA CYS A 493 25.29 -1.87 22.26
C CYS A 493 24.96 -0.54 21.57
N LEU A 494 24.43 -0.60 20.35
CA LEU A 494 24.11 0.58 19.55
C LEU A 494 22.73 1.15 19.93
N LEU A 495 21.76 0.24 20.06
CA LEU A 495 20.37 0.56 20.37
C LEU A 495 19.84 -0.39 21.44
N GLU A 496 18.98 0.15 22.29
CA GLU A 496 18.29 -0.55 23.38
C GLU A 496 16.85 -0.08 23.49
N ASP A 497 16.06 -0.75 24.34
CA ASP A 497 14.63 -0.50 24.53
C ASP A 497 13.79 -0.58 23.24
N LEU A 498 14.25 -1.37 22.27
CA LEU A 498 13.51 -1.65 21.04
C LEU A 498 12.35 -2.61 21.33
N PRO A 499 11.20 -2.50 20.63
CA PRO A 499 10.06 -3.36 20.88
C PRO A 499 10.37 -4.85 20.71
N GLU A 500 10.78 -5.28 19.50
CA GLU A 500 11.23 -6.64 19.18
C GLU A 500 11.98 -6.67 17.82
N PRO A 501 13.27 -6.25 17.76
CA PRO A 501 14.05 -6.18 16.52
C PRO A 501 14.40 -7.58 16.01
N ILE A 502 14.19 -7.82 14.71
CA ILE A 502 14.36 -9.12 14.05
C ILE A 502 15.50 -9.07 13.05
N ASP A 503 15.24 -8.85 11.76
CA ASP A 503 16.24 -8.93 10.71
C ASP A 503 16.96 -7.61 10.51
N LEU A 504 18.23 -7.68 10.09
CA LEU A 504 19.11 -6.54 9.81
C LEU A 504 19.56 -6.56 8.35
N GLU A 505 19.69 -5.37 7.78
CA GLU A 505 20.47 -5.13 6.56
C GLU A 505 21.29 -3.85 6.76
N VAL A 506 22.46 -3.78 6.12
CA VAL A 506 23.33 -2.60 6.15
C VAL A 506 23.55 -2.10 4.74
N ASP A 507 23.28 -0.82 4.53
CA ASP A 507 23.70 -0.10 3.33
C ASP A 507 25.12 0.41 3.57
N GLU A 508 26.10 -0.33 3.06
CA GLU A 508 27.51 0.01 3.20
C GLU A 508 27.85 1.34 2.52
N GLU A 509 27.18 1.73 1.45
CA GLU A 509 27.51 2.95 0.71
C GLU A 509 27.11 4.19 1.53
N SER A 510 25.87 4.22 2.03
CA SER A 510 25.39 5.36 2.82
C SER A 510 25.65 5.25 4.33
N GLY A 511 26.18 4.12 4.80
CA GLY A 511 26.46 3.88 6.22
C GLY A 511 25.19 3.81 7.06
N LYS A 512 24.13 3.17 6.57
CA LYS A 512 22.85 3.09 7.27
C LYS A 512 22.50 1.66 7.64
N LEU A 513 22.01 1.48 8.85
CA LEU A 513 21.51 0.21 9.36
C LEU A 513 19.99 0.21 9.33
N TYR A 514 19.41 -0.87 8.80
CA TYR A 514 17.97 -1.07 8.67
C TYR A 514 17.56 -2.32 9.44
N TRP A 515 16.36 -2.29 10.04
CA TRP A 515 15.81 -3.48 10.69
C TRP A 515 14.29 -3.55 10.63
N THR A 516 13.79 -4.78 10.66
CA THR A 516 12.38 -5.08 10.94
C THR A 516 12.15 -5.22 12.44
N ASP A 517 10.98 -4.81 12.89
CA ASP A 517 10.58 -4.95 14.29
C ASP A 517 9.17 -5.55 14.39
N ARG A 518 8.99 -6.56 15.26
CA ARG A 518 7.73 -7.32 15.47
C ARG A 518 6.89 -6.87 16.65
N GLY A 519 7.30 -5.83 17.37
CA GLY A 519 6.57 -5.38 18.54
C GLY A 519 5.18 -4.82 18.22
N GLU A 520 4.47 -4.40 19.27
CA GLU A 520 3.14 -3.80 19.13
C GLU A 520 3.17 -2.37 18.59
N LEU A 521 2.04 -1.98 18.01
CA LEU A 521 1.76 -0.59 17.72
C LEU A 521 1.84 0.26 19.01
N PRO A 522 2.30 1.53 18.94
CA PRO A 522 2.56 2.26 17.71
C PRO A 522 3.94 1.99 17.09
N PHE A 523 4.92 1.43 17.80
CA PHE A 523 6.33 1.47 17.39
C PHE A 523 6.89 0.18 16.74
N GLY A 524 6.29 -0.97 16.98
CA GLY A 524 6.63 -2.21 16.28
C GLY A 524 5.80 -2.45 15.03
N ASN A 525 5.95 -3.64 14.44
CA ASN A 525 5.42 -4.00 13.12
C ASN A 525 5.83 -2.97 12.05
N SER A 526 7.13 -2.72 12.02
CA SER A 526 7.74 -1.58 11.35
C SER A 526 9.04 -1.94 10.62
N LEU A 527 9.37 -1.11 9.61
CA LEU A 527 10.71 -1.00 9.04
C LEU A 527 11.35 0.26 9.61
N ASN A 528 12.57 0.12 10.11
CA ASN A 528 13.28 1.18 10.81
C ASN A 528 14.67 1.40 10.21
N ARG A 529 15.23 2.58 10.45
CA ARG A 529 16.56 2.97 9.95
C ARG A 529 17.29 3.89 10.91
N ILE A 530 18.61 3.76 10.94
CA ILE A 530 19.51 4.70 11.63
C ILE A 530 20.82 4.86 10.87
N SER A 531 21.44 6.04 10.97
CA SER A 531 22.78 6.30 10.42
C SER A 531 23.86 5.81 11.39
N LEU A 532 24.88 5.14 10.85
CA LEU A 532 26.09 4.75 11.54
C LEU A 532 27.15 5.86 11.41
N ASN A 533 28.00 6.01 12.42
CA ASN A 533 29.19 6.85 12.29
C ASN A 533 30.23 6.22 11.33
N GLU A 534 31.31 6.96 11.05
CA GLU A 534 32.37 6.52 10.13
C GLU A 534 33.04 5.17 10.50
N THR A 535 32.93 4.75 11.77
CA THR A 535 33.53 3.51 12.29
C THR A 535 32.52 2.38 12.49
N GLY A 536 31.23 2.61 12.21
CA GLY A 536 30.15 1.67 12.49
C GLY A 536 29.93 1.35 13.97
N SER A 537 30.55 2.11 14.88
CA SER A 537 30.61 1.82 16.33
C SER A 537 29.63 2.66 17.14
N GLU A 538 29.08 3.72 16.54
CA GLU A 538 28.06 4.57 17.16
C GLU A 538 27.00 4.93 16.13
N VAL A 539 25.87 5.45 16.61
CA VAL A 539 24.72 5.81 15.80
C VAL A 539 24.33 7.27 15.98
N GLU A 540 23.87 7.90 14.91
CA GLU A 540 23.34 9.26 14.95
C GLU A 540 21.86 9.25 15.34
N ARG A 541 21.59 9.51 16.62
CA ARG A 541 20.22 9.50 17.14
C ARG A 541 19.46 10.74 16.68
N THR A 542 18.44 10.52 15.86
CA THR A 542 17.57 11.59 15.33
C THR A 542 16.12 11.35 15.71
N GLY A 543 15.38 12.45 15.96
CA GLY A 543 13.97 12.40 16.31
C GLY A 543 13.66 11.85 17.71
N PRO A 544 12.37 11.74 18.07
CA PRO A 544 11.94 11.40 19.44
C PRO A 544 12.21 9.94 19.84
N LEU A 545 12.37 9.02 18.88
CA LEU A 545 12.72 7.62 19.13
C LEU A 545 14.23 7.37 19.08
N GLY A 546 15.03 8.35 18.64
CA GLY A 546 16.46 8.16 18.38
C GLY A 546 16.76 7.37 17.10
N TYR A 547 15.74 7.02 16.31
CA TYR A 547 15.84 6.41 14.98
C TYR A 547 14.60 6.74 14.15
N GLU A 548 14.64 6.44 12.85
CA GLU A 548 13.56 6.72 11.91
C GLU A 548 12.69 5.48 11.67
N VAL A 549 11.37 5.64 11.75
CA VAL A 549 10.41 4.61 11.34
C VAL A 549 9.96 4.90 9.91
N LEU A 550 10.40 4.06 8.97
CA LEU A 550 10.18 4.21 7.53
C LEU A 550 8.80 3.72 7.10
N THR A 551 8.36 2.59 7.64
CA THR A 551 7.05 2.00 7.35
C THR A 551 6.45 1.35 8.59
N ARG A 552 5.12 1.28 8.67
CA ARG A 552 4.36 0.67 9.78
C ARG A 552 3.26 -0.25 9.24
N ASN A 553 2.50 -0.87 10.13
CA ASN A 553 1.35 -1.73 9.81
C ASN A 553 1.77 -2.94 8.96
N LEU A 554 2.85 -3.61 9.36
CA LEU A 554 3.20 -4.96 8.93
C LEU A 554 2.49 -5.98 9.85
N ASN A 555 2.43 -7.26 9.47
CA ASN A 555 1.75 -8.30 10.24
C ASN A 555 2.74 -9.35 10.75
N GLU A 556 3.45 -9.04 11.82
CA GLU A 556 4.59 -9.78 12.37
C GLU A 556 5.79 -9.78 11.40
N ALA A 557 6.35 -8.59 11.17
CA ALA A 557 7.45 -8.34 10.21
C ALA A 557 8.71 -9.18 10.47
N ILE A 558 9.25 -9.86 9.45
CA ILE A 558 10.50 -10.63 9.60
C ILE A 558 11.49 -10.21 8.53
N GLY A 559 11.34 -10.70 7.30
CA GLY A 559 12.37 -10.55 6.28
C GLY A 559 12.50 -9.12 5.78
N LEU A 560 13.73 -8.75 5.50
CA LEU A 560 14.14 -7.46 4.97
C LEU A 560 15.21 -7.67 3.91
N LYS A 561 15.03 -7.08 2.72
CA LYS A 561 16.08 -7.00 1.71
C LYS A 561 16.16 -5.61 1.08
N LEU A 562 17.37 -5.05 1.05
CA LEU A 562 17.65 -3.78 0.39
C LEU A 562 17.93 -4.00 -1.11
N ASP A 563 17.28 -3.22 -1.96
CA ASP A 563 17.52 -3.14 -3.41
C ASP A 563 17.63 -1.66 -3.81
N LEU A 564 18.58 -0.97 -3.17
CA LEU A 564 18.70 0.49 -3.26
C LEU A 564 19.16 0.96 -4.64
N GLY A 565 19.85 0.10 -5.41
CA GLY A 565 20.20 0.37 -6.80
C GLY A 565 18.98 0.56 -7.71
N HIS A 566 17.85 -0.09 -7.38
CA HIS A 566 16.56 0.12 -8.03
C HIS A 566 15.61 1.00 -7.20
N GLY A 567 16.09 1.56 -6.08
CA GLY A 567 15.33 2.46 -5.22
C GLY A 567 14.26 1.77 -4.37
N HIS A 568 14.42 0.48 -4.05
CA HIS A 568 13.40 -0.32 -3.39
C HIS A 568 13.90 -1.02 -2.11
N ILE A 569 12.95 -1.31 -1.22
CA ILE A 569 13.14 -2.18 -0.06
C ILE A 569 12.01 -3.21 -0.06
N TYR A 570 12.36 -4.48 0.13
CA TYR A 570 11.42 -5.59 0.16
C TYR A 570 11.29 -6.14 1.58
N LEU A 571 10.05 -6.50 1.94
CA LEU A 571 9.70 -6.94 3.29
C LEU A 571 8.77 -8.16 3.22
N THR A 572 8.87 -9.02 4.22
CA THR A 572 7.96 -10.16 4.41
C THR A 572 7.44 -10.20 5.84
N ASP A 573 6.30 -10.87 6.03
CA ASP A 573 5.72 -11.05 7.35
C ASP A 573 5.04 -12.42 7.52
N LEU A 574 4.83 -12.84 8.77
CA LEU A 574 4.16 -14.11 9.08
C LEU A 574 2.67 -14.10 8.73
N GLY A 575 2.10 -12.93 8.42
CA GLY A 575 0.76 -12.79 7.87
C GLY A 575 0.63 -13.22 6.41
N GLY A 576 1.67 -13.81 5.81
CA GLY A 576 1.64 -14.32 4.44
C GLY A 576 1.79 -13.24 3.39
N ASN A 577 2.43 -12.11 3.72
CA ASN A 577 2.56 -10.97 2.82
C ASN A 577 4.00 -10.74 2.38
N VAL A 578 4.15 -10.27 1.13
CA VAL A 578 5.37 -9.67 0.60
C VAL A 578 5.07 -8.23 0.21
N TYR A 579 5.88 -7.29 0.68
CA TYR A 579 5.75 -5.87 0.39
C TYR A 579 6.96 -5.32 -0.33
N ARG A 580 6.75 -4.21 -1.01
CA ARG A 580 7.80 -3.34 -1.52
C ARG A 580 7.52 -1.90 -1.09
N THR A 581 8.54 -1.18 -0.64
CA THR A 581 8.50 0.27 -0.44
C THR A 581 9.54 0.94 -1.33
N ASP A 582 9.43 2.25 -1.49
CA ASP A 582 10.54 3.06 -1.96
C ASP A 582 11.68 3.06 -0.92
N ALA A 583 12.89 3.47 -1.32
CA ALA A 583 14.07 3.53 -0.45
C ALA A 583 13.91 4.44 0.80
N ASP A 584 12.92 5.34 0.79
CA ASP A 584 12.55 6.17 1.94
C ASP A 584 11.41 5.59 2.79
N GLY A 585 10.98 4.35 2.51
CA GLY A 585 9.90 3.65 3.23
C GLY A 585 8.49 3.98 2.77
N LYS A 586 8.33 4.96 1.87
CA LYS A 586 7.02 5.39 1.37
C LYS A 586 6.52 4.46 0.26
N GLN A 587 5.31 4.75 -0.22
CA GLN A 587 4.62 4.01 -1.27
C GLN A 587 4.65 2.49 -1.04
N LYS A 588 4.35 2.07 0.20
CA LYS A 588 4.26 0.65 0.53
C LYS A 588 3.17 -0.01 -0.31
N VAL A 589 3.58 -0.94 -1.18
CA VAL A 589 2.71 -1.80 -1.97
C VAL A 589 2.81 -3.22 -1.45
N LYS A 590 1.66 -3.87 -1.24
CA LYS A 590 1.61 -5.31 -1.01
C LYS A 590 1.67 -6.01 -2.37
N LEU A 591 2.79 -6.70 -2.63
CA LEU A 591 3.02 -7.43 -3.90
C LEU A 591 2.34 -8.80 -3.88
N HIS A 592 2.38 -9.49 -2.75
CA HIS A 592 1.81 -10.82 -2.58
C HIS A 592 1.07 -10.93 -1.25
N SER A 593 0.01 -11.74 -1.23
CA SER A 593 -0.77 -12.06 -0.03
C SER A 593 -1.36 -13.46 -0.19
N ASP A 594 -0.99 -14.38 0.70
CA ASP A 594 -1.50 -15.75 0.72
C ASP A 594 -1.65 -16.20 2.18
N GLU A 595 -2.90 -16.34 2.64
CA GLU A 595 -3.21 -16.74 4.02
C GLU A 595 -2.77 -18.17 4.34
N SER A 596 -2.45 -18.98 3.33
CA SER A 596 -1.91 -20.33 3.51
C SER A 596 -0.39 -20.36 3.72
N ARG A 597 0.25 -19.18 3.79
CA ARG A 597 1.70 -19.03 3.95
C ARG A 597 2.06 -18.12 5.10
N ALA A 598 3.29 -18.24 5.59
CA ALA A 598 3.87 -17.33 6.57
C ALA A 598 5.33 -17.09 6.19
N PHE A 599 5.65 -15.88 5.75
CA PHE A 599 6.95 -15.61 5.14
C PHE A 599 7.99 -15.15 6.17
N THR A 600 9.22 -15.65 6.00
CA THR A 600 10.43 -15.28 6.75
C THR A 600 11.45 -14.63 5.80
N GLY A 601 12.63 -15.19 5.58
CA GLY A 601 13.69 -14.57 4.79
C GLY A 601 13.28 -14.26 3.35
N ILE A 602 13.89 -13.20 2.80
CA ILE A 602 13.63 -12.71 1.43
C ILE A 602 14.95 -12.30 0.77
N ALA A 603 15.05 -12.56 -0.53
CA ALA A 603 16.13 -12.10 -1.38
C ALA A 603 15.59 -11.67 -2.75
N VAL A 604 16.36 -10.84 -3.45
CA VAL A 604 16.03 -10.33 -4.77
C VAL A 604 17.18 -10.65 -5.71
N VAL A 605 16.87 -11.17 -6.90
CA VAL A 605 17.82 -11.67 -7.91
C VAL A 605 17.64 -10.94 -9.24
#